data_AF-A0A9P6BJR4-F1
#
_entry.id   AF-A0A9P6BJR4-F1
#
_cell.length_a   1.000
_cell.length_b   1.000
_cell.length_c   1.000
_cell.angle_alpha   90.00
_cell.angle_beta   90.00
_cell.angle_gamma   90.00
#
_symmetry.space_group_name_H-M   'P 1'
#
loop_
_entity.id
_entity.type
_entity.pdbx_description
1 polymer ?
#
loop_
_entity_poly.entity_id
_entity_poly.type
_entity_poly.pdbx_seq_one_letter_code
_entity_poly.pdbx_strand_id
1 'polypeptide(L)'
;MEGNIKLCDFGVSGDLVNSLAETFVGTSYYMAPERIQGGKYPVQSDVWSLGLTMIEIAQMKNPFPNNLAPFELLHYIVNQPVPSLPEDEPWSGDFRDFLAQCMIKDYKRRPTPEQIMEHPFIADSSIRTKDEVDMKAWIRGVWGYVDQSTD
;
A
#
# COMPACT_ATOMS: atom_id res chain seq x y z
N MET A 1 -18.18 9.15 13.21
CA MET A 1 -16.83 8.57 13.00
C MET A 1 -15.80 9.50 13.61
N GLU A 2 -14.77 8.96 14.26
CA GLU A 2 -13.75 9.73 15.01
C GLU A 2 -12.50 10.07 14.19
N GLY A 3 -12.42 9.70 12.91
CA GLY A 3 -11.22 9.92 12.08
C GLY A 3 -10.10 8.90 12.30
N ASN A 4 -10.34 7.88 13.14
CA ASN A 4 -9.36 6.83 13.43
C ASN A 4 -9.17 5.88 12.24
N ILE A 5 -7.91 5.64 11.84
CA ILE A 5 -7.52 4.61 10.88
C ILE A 5 -7.05 3.38 11.66
N LYS A 6 -7.56 2.20 11.30
CA LYS A 6 -7.22 0.93 11.95
C LYS A 6 -7.04 -0.14 10.90
N LEU A 7 -6.02 -1.00 11.07
CA LEU A 7 -5.91 -2.23 10.30
C LEU A 7 -7.00 -3.21 10.75
N CYS A 8 -7.59 -3.93 9.80
CA CYS A 8 -8.56 -4.97 10.05
C CYS A 8 -8.24 -6.19 9.16
N ASP A 9 -8.88 -7.32 9.46
CA ASP A 9 -8.74 -8.59 8.74
C ASP A 9 -7.33 -9.22 8.78
N PHE A 10 -7.07 -9.97 9.86
CA PHE A 10 -5.84 -10.74 10.06
C PHE A 10 -6.00 -12.21 9.61
N GLY A 11 -7.00 -12.54 8.78
CA GLY A 11 -7.45 -13.92 8.50
C GLY A 11 -6.42 -14.89 7.89
N VAL A 12 -5.22 -14.42 7.53
CA VAL A 12 -4.12 -15.23 6.97
C VAL A 12 -2.77 -14.97 7.70
N SER A 13 -2.80 -14.36 8.89
CA SER A 13 -1.61 -13.90 9.63
C SER A 13 -0.75 -14.99 10.29
N GLY A 14 -1.06 -16.28 10.12
CA GLY A 14 -0.49 -17.34 10.96
C GLY A 14 0.17 -18.52 10.24
N ASP A 15 -0.43 -19.09 9.19
CA ASP A 15 0.05 -20.34 8.59
C ASP A 15 -0.31 -20.41 7.10
N LEU A 16 0.66 -20.80 6.26
CA LEU A 16 0.44 -20.99 4.82
C LEU A 16 0.94 -22.38 4.39
N VAL A 17 0.24 -23.42 4.82
CA VAL A 17 0.38 -24.74 4.20
C VAL A 17 -0.46 -24.74 2.92
N ASN A 18 0.21 -24.63 1.77
CA ASN A 18 -0.28 -24.98 0.44
C ASN A 18 -1.73 -24.53 0.08
N SER A 19 -1.95 -23.23 -0.10
CA SER A 19 -3.13 -22.72 -0.81
C SER A 19 -2.74 -21.85 -1.99
N LEU A 20 -1.94 -22.41 -2.90
CA LEU A 20 -1.66 -21.84 -4.23
C LEU A 20 -2.93 -21.73 -5.11
N ALA A 21 -4.02 -22.43 -4.76
CA ALA A 21 -5.20 -22.56 -5.62
C ALA A 21 -6.38 -21.63 -5.28
N GLU A 22 -6.50 -21.11 -4.06
CA GLU A 22 -7.70 -20.34 -3.63
C GLU A 22 -7.51 -18.82 -3.54
N THR A 23 -6.26 -18.31 -3.55
CA THR A 23 -5.95 -16.86 -3.39
C THR A 23 -5.56 -16.15 -4.71
N PHE A 24 -5.79 -16.78 -5.86
CA PHE A 24 -5.38 -16.25 -7.17
C PHE A 24 -6.23 -15.08 -7.69
N VAL A 25 -7.31 -14.73 -6.98
CA VAL A 25 -8.22 -13.66 -7.40
C VAL A 25 -8.27 -12.58 -6.32
N GLY A 26 -7.80 -11.37 -6.65
CA GLY A 26 -7.89 -10.18 -5.81
C GLY A 26 -6.62 -9.81 -5.05
N THR A 27 -6.10 -10.68 -4.17
CA THR A 27 -4.93 -10.34 -3.32
C THR A 27 -3.59 -10.38 -4.06
N SER A 28 -3.54 -11.03 -5.23
CA SER A 28 -2.31 -11.22 -6.01
C SER A 28 -1.68 -9.90 -6.49
N TYR A 29 -2.50 -8.85 -6.69
CA TYR A 29 -2.03 -7.54 -7.14
C TYR A 29 -1.00 -6.93 -6.18
N TYR A 30 -1.13 -7.19 -4.87
CA TYR A 30 -0.25 -6.62 -3.86
C TYR A 30 0.90 -7.56 -3.49
N MET A 31 1.00 -8.73 -4.14
CA MET A 31 2.01 -9.74 -3.79
C MET A 31 3.41 -9.27 -4.18
N ALA A 32 4.35 -9.39 -3.24
CA ALA A 32 5.75 -9.04 -3.47
C ALA A 32 6.45 -10.06 -4.41
N PRO A 33 7.45 -9.65 -5.21
CA PRO A 33 8.13 -10.53 -6.17
C PRO A 33 8.68 -11.82 -5.54
N GLU A 34 9.25 -11.72 -4.34
CA GLU A 34 9.81 -12.85 -3.60
C GLU A 34 8.76 -13.89 -3.19
N ARG A 35 7.52 -13.47 -2.97
CA ARG A 35 6.40 -14.37 -2.65
C ARG A 35 5.94 -15.14 -3.89
N ILE A 36 5.94 -14.49 -5.06
CA ILE A 36 5.59 -15.10 -6.34
C ILE A 36 6.62 -16.17 -6.72
N GLN A 37 7.89 -15.93 -6.41
CA GLN A 37 9.00 -16.84 -6.71
C GLN A 37 9.11 -18.02 -5.73
N GLY A 38 8.21 -18.14 -4.75
CA GLY A 38 8.16 -19.28 -3.82
C GLY A 38 9.19 -19.23 -2.69
N GLY A 39 9.72 -18.04 -2.35
CA GLY A 39 10.62 -17.86 -1.21
C GLY A 39 9.92 -17.96 0.15
N LYS A 40 10.71 -18.05 1.23
CA LYS A 40 10.19 -17.78 2.60
C LYS A 40 9.61 -16.37 2.65
N TYR A 41 8.58 -16.15 3.47
CA TYR A 41 7.90 -14.86 3.64
C TYR A 41 8.74 -13.90 4.50
N PRO A 42 9.50 -12.94 3.93
CA PRO A 42 10.10 -11.88 4.74
C PRO A 42 9.02 -10.87 5.14
N VAL A 43 9.17 -10.27 6.31
CA VAL A 43 8.29 -9.18 6.78
C VAL A 43 8.30 -7.98 5.81
N GLN A 44 9.38 -7.82 5.04
CA GLN A 44 9.50 -6.84 3.95
C GLN A 44 8.46 -7.01 2.84
N SER A 45 7.82 -8.17 2.71
CA SER A 45 6.73 -8.38 1.73
C SER A 45 5.54 -7.46 1.99
N ASP A 46 5.28 -7.13 3.26
CA ASP A 46 4.16 -6.27 3.64
C ASP A 46 4.47 -4.80 3.31
N VAL A 47 5.75 -4.39 3.38
CA VAL A 47 6.22 -3.06 2.96
C VAL A 47 5.99 -2.84 1.46
N TRP A 48 6.16 -3.87 0.64
CA TRP A 48 5.81 -3.80 -0.79
C TRP A 48 4.31 -3.62 -1.01
N SER A 49 3.51 -4.42 -0.31
CA SER A 49 2.04 -4.37 -0.38
C SER A 49 1.53 -2.97 0.01
N LEU A 50 2.14 -2.37 1.03
CA LEU A 50 1.89 -0.99 1.45
C LEU A 50 2.23 0.01 0.34
N GLY A 51 3.41 -0.11 -0.29
CA GLY A 51 3.83 0.76 -1.39
C GLY A 51 2.84 0.76 -2.54
N LEU A 52 2.42 -0.43 -2.99
CA LEU A 52 1.40 -0.57 -4.05
C LEU A 52 0.06 0.04 -3.65
N THR A 53 -0.40 -0.22 -2.42
CA THR A 53 -1.65 0.34 -1.89
C THR A 53 -1.61 1.87 -1.89
N MET A 54 -0.48 2.47 -1.48
CA MET A 54 -0.32 3.92 -1.44
C MET A 54 -0.29 4.54 -2.85
N ILE A 55 0.35 3.87 -3.82
CA ILE A 55 0.32 4.29 -5.23
C ILE A 55 -1.11 4.25 -5.78
N GLU A 56 -1.84 3.17 -5.51
CA GLU A 56 -3.22 3.01 -5.96
C GLU A 56 -4.14 4.08 -5.37
N ILE A 57 -4.04 4.35 -4.07
CA ILE A 57 -4.82 5.40 -3.40
C ILE A 57 -4.46 6.77 -3.96
N ALA A 58 -3.17 7.06 -4.16
CA ALA A 58 -2.71 8.34 -4.70
C ALA A 58 -3.24 8.59 -6.12
N GLN A 59 -3.26 7.56 -6.97
CA GLN A 59 -3.68 7.69 -8.36
C GLN A 59 -5.16 7.35 -8.60
N MET A 60 -5.87 6.86 -7.57
CA MET A 60 -7.25 6.36 -7.64
C MET A 60 -7.48 5.33 -8.76
N LYS A 61 -6.45 4.58 -9.14
CA LYS A 61 -6.46 3.60 -10.22
C LYS A 61 -5.51 2.45 -9.91
N ASN A 62 -5.81 1.28 -10.46
CA ASN A 62 -4.93 0.12 -10.34
C ASN A 62 -3.52 0.48 -10.87
N PRO A 63 -2.44 0.16 -10.13
CA PRO A 63 -1.09 0.54 -10.52
C PRO A 63 -0.54 -0.32 -11.69
N PHE A 64 -1.24 -1.38 -12.09
CA PHE A 64 -0.88 -2.25 -13.19
C PHE A 64 -1.75 -1.99 -14.43
N PRO A 65 -1.28 -2.41 -15.62
CA PRO A 65 -2.11 -2.39 -16.82
C PRO A 65 -3.43 -3.14 -16.63
N ASN A 66 -4.50 -2.59 -17.21
CA ASN A 66 -5.82 -3.23 -17.21
C ASN A 66 -5.78 -4.55 -17.99
N ASN A 67 -6.62 -5.51 -17.59
CA ASN A 67 -6.88 -6.78 -18.29
C ASN A 67 -5.70 -7.76 -18.40
N LEU A 68 -4.70 -7.68 -17.51
CA LEU A 68 -3.69 -8.74 -17.40
C LEU A 68 -4.33 -10.03 -16.89
N ALA A 69 -4.08 -11.14 -17.59
CA ALA A 69 -4.39 -12.46 -17.06
C ALA A 69 -3.53 -12.73 -15.80
N PRO A 70 -3.95 -13.64 -14.90
CA PRO A 70 -3.24 -13.82 -13.64
C PRO A 70 -1.75 -14.14 -13.78
N PHE A 71 -1.38 -14.99 -14.74
CA PHE A 71 0.03 -15.30 -15.01
C PHE A 71 0.81 -14.08 -15.54
N GLU A 72 0.19 -13.25 -16.37
CA GLU A 72 0.79 -12.05 -16.92
C GLU A 72 1.03 -11.00 -15.83
N LEU A 73 0.10 -10.85 -14.88
CA LEU A 73 0.28 -10.00 -13.70
C LEU A 73 1.48 -10.46 -12.86
N LEU A 74 1.58 -11.76 -12.55
CA LEU A 74 2.69 -12.29 -11.78
C LEU A 74 4.02 -12.08 -12.50
N HIS A 75 4.05 -12.33 -13.81
CA HIS A 75 5.23 -12.06 -14.64
C HIS A 75 5.59 -10.57 -14.64
N TYR A 76 4.59 -9.69 -14.70
CA TYR A 76 4.77 -8.24 -14.67
C TYR A 76 5.43 -7.79 -13.37
N ILE A 77 4.87 -8.20 -12.22
CA ILE A 77 5.39 -7.88 -10.90
C ILE A 77 6.87 -8.27 -10.77
N VAL A 78 7.22 -9.48 -11.21
CA VAL A 78 8.60 -9.98 -11.11
C VAL A 78 9.54 -9.28 -12.07
N ASN A 79 9.14 -9.03 -13.33
CA ASN A 79 10.10 -8.69 -14.41
C ASN A 79 10.02 -7.26 -14.93
N GLN A 80 8.89 -6.57 -14.81
CA GLN A 80 8.69 -5.23 -15.39
C GLN A 80 9.06 -4.11 -14.40
N PRO A 81 9.33 -2.88 -14.88
CA PRO A 81 9.53 -1.74 -13.98
C PRO A 81 8.37 -1.60 -12.97
N VAL A 82 8.72 -1.19 -11.76
CA VAL A 82 7.72 -0.99 -10.71
C VAL A 82 6.86 0.23 -11.03
N PRO A 83 5.57 0.22 -10.67
CA PRO A 83 4.73 1.40 -10.80
C PRO A 83 5.28 2.54 -9.93
N SER A 84 5.15 3.76 -10.44
CA SER A 84 5.54 5.00 -9.77
C SER A 84 4.50 6.09 -10.03
N LEU A 85 4.54 7.16 -9.22
CA LEU A 85 3.68 8.33 -9.44
C LEU A 85 4.18 9.12 -10.67
N PRO A 86 3.29 9.65 -11.53
CA PRO A 86 3.67 10.54 -12.63
C PRO A 86 4.49 11.73 -12.14
N GLU A 87 5.48 12.19 -12.90
CA GLU A 87 6.39 13.29 -12.48
C GLU A 87 5.69 14.65 -12.41
N ASP A 88 4.63 14.83 -13.19
CA ASP A 88 3.84 16.05 -13.30
C ASP A 88 2.81 16.24 -12.18
N GLU A 89 2.58 15.21 -11.35
CA GLU A 89 1.70 15.30 -10.19
C GLU A 89 2.39 15.94 -8.96
N PRO A 90 1.68 16.75 -8.16
CA PRO A 90 2.26 17.58 -7.10
C PRO A 90 2.57 16.82 -5.79
N TRP A 91 3.12 15.61 -5.89
CA TRP A 91 3.52 14.82 -4.73
C TRP A 91 4.88 15.26 -4.17
N SER A 92 4.99 15.31 -2.84
CA SER A 92 6.24 15.71 -2.17
C SER A 92 7.39 14.75 -2.50
N GLY A 93 8.61 15.27 -2.46
CA GLY A 93 9.83 14.47 -2.63
C GLY A 93 9.90 13.33 -1.63
N ASP A 94 9.56 13.58 -0.36
CA ASP A 94 9.58 12.56 0.68
C ASP A 94 8.56 11.44 0.43
N PHE A 95 7.36 11.75 -0.09
CA PHE A 95 6.39 10.72 -0.42
C PHE A 95 6.87 9.86 -1.59
N ARG A 96 7.46 10.50 -2.62
CA ARG A 96 8.05 9.77 -3.75
C ARG A 96 9.20 8.87 -3.32
N ASP A 97 10.09 9.35 -2.44
CA ASP A 97 11.20 8.55 -1.91
C ASP A 97 10.68 7.38 -1.07
N PHE A 98 9.70 7.63 -0.19
CA PHE A 98 9.04 6.58 0.60
C PHE A 98 8.50 5.46 -0.28
N LEU A 99 7.78 5.81 -1.35
CA LEU A 99 7.27 4.82 -2.31
C LEU A 99 8.40 4.09 -3.04
N ALA A 100 9.46 4.80 -3.44
CA ALA A 100 10.62 4.19 -4.08
C ALA A 100 11.29 3.14 -3.17
N GLN A 101 11.42 3.43 -1.87
CA GLN A 101 11.95 2.48 -0.88
C GLN A 101 11.03 1.25 -0.72
N CYS A 102 9.72 1.46 -0.66
CA CYS A 102 8.74 0.36 -0.58
C CYS A 102 8.77 -0.55 -1.81
N MET A 103 9.00 0.04 -3.00
CA MET A 103 8.98 -0.66 -4.29
C MET A 103 10.34 -1.25 -4.71
N ILE A 104 11.31 -1.38 -3.80
CA ILE A 104 12.56 -2.12 -4.08
C ILE A 104 12.22 -3.60 -4.28
N LYS A 105 12.52 -4.16 -5.46
CA LYS A 105 12.22 -5.57 -5.78
C LYS A 105 13.01 -6.57 -4.96
N ASP A 106 14.30 -6.31 -4.72
CA ASP A 106 15.12 -7.18 -3.87
C ASP A 106 14.76 -6.94 -2.39
N TYR A 107 14.01 -7.87 -1.81
CA TYR A 107 13.54 -7.77 -0.43
C TYR A 107 14.68 -7.62 0.59
N LYS A 108 15.91 -8.05 0.27
CA LYS A 108 17.07 -7.89 1.16
C LYS A 108 17.56 -6.45 1.24
N ARG A 109 17.24 -5.65 0.22
CA ARG A 109 17.56 -4.23 0.14
C ARG A 109 16.35 -3.35 0.49
N ARG A 110 15.14 -3.91 0.45
CA ARG A 110 13.93 -3.25 0.91
C ARG A 110 13.98 -3.07 2.43
N PRO A 111 13.65 -1.88 2.96
CA PRO A 111 13.63 -1.66 4.41
C PRO A 111 12.62 -2.57 5.11
N THR A 112 12.89 -2.91 6.36
CA THR A 112 11.90 -3.56 7.23
C THR A 112 10.81 -2.57 7.66
N PRO A 113 9.66 -3.04 8.19
CA PRO A 113 8.65 -2.14 8.73
C PRO A 113 9.21 -1.17 9.78
N GLU A 114 10.11 -1.63 10.64
CA GLU A 114 10.73 -0.78 11.66
C GLU A 114 11.55 0.35 11.01
N GLN A 115 12.32 0.03 9.98
CA GLN A 115 13.15 1.00 9.27
C GLN A 115 12.31 2.00 8.45
N ILE A 116 11.26 1.53 7.75
CA ILE A 116 10.44 2.41 6.92
C ILE A 116 9.58 3.37 7.77
N MET A 117 9.27 3.00 9.02
CA MET A 117 8.60 3.89 9.97
C MET A 117 9.47 5.09 10.39
N GLU A 118 10.79 5.00 10.27
CA GLU A 118 11.72 6.10 10.54
C GLU A 118 11.89 7.04 9.33
N HIS A 119 11.30 6.71 8.19
CA HIS A 119 11.41 7.51 6.96
C HIS A 119 10.83 8.93 7.16
N PRO A 120 11.46 9.99 6.63
CA PRO A 120 11.00 11.38 6.79
C PRO A 120 9.51 11.59 6.49
N PHE A 121 9.00 10.98 5.41
CA PHE A 121 7.56 11.00 5.10
C PHE A 121 6.67 10.58 6.28
N ILE A 122 7.03 9.51 7.00
CA ILE A 122 6.27 9.02 8.15
C ILE A 122 6.56 9.86 9.40
N ALA A 123 7.84 10.11 9.68
CA ALA A 123 8.25 10.89 10.85
C ALA A 123 7.62 12.29 10.85
N ASP A 124 7.68 13.01 9.72
CA ASP A 124 7.09 14.34 9.58
C ASP A 124 5.55 14.28 9.57
N SER A 125 4.95 13.25 8.97
CA SER A 125 3.49 13.07 9.02
C SER A 125 2.97 12.83 10.44
N SER A 126 3.72 12.10 11.27
CA SER A 126 3.37 11.85 12.68
C SER A 126 3.38 13.14 13.51
N ILE A 127 4.14 14.13 13.06
CA ILE A 127 4.22 15.47 13.65
C ILE A 127 3.09 16.36 13.10
N ARG A 128 2.85 16.38 11.78
CA ARG A 128 1.81 17.22 11.12
C ARG A 128 0.38 16.78 11.42
N THR A 129 0.13 15.48 11.59
CA THR A 129 -1.23 14.93 11.78
C THR A 129 -1.89 15.33 13.10
N LYS A 130 -1.15 15.83 14.10
CA LYS A 130 -1.76 16.30 15.35
C LYS A 130 -2.41 17.68 15.25
N ASP A 131 -1.93 18.55 14.36
CA ASP A 131 -2.34 19.97 14.33
C ASP A 131 -2.87 20.46 12.97
N GLU A 132 -2.58 19.79 11.84
CA GLU A 132 -2.95 20.28 10.49
C GLU A 132 -3.99 19.43 9.72
N VAL A 133 -4.17 18.14 10.05
CA VAL A 133 -5.03 17.24 9.25
C VAL A 133 -6.24 16.74 10.06
N ASP A 134 -7.40 17.36 9.84
CA ASP A 134 -8.67 16.91 10.42
C ASP A 134 -9.30 15.78 9.58
N MET A 135 -8.85 14.55 9.84
CA MET A 135 -9.40 13.35 9.20
C MET A 135 -10.89 13.16 9.48
N LYS A 136 -11.40 13.65 10.63
CA LYS A 136 -12.81 13.53 10.99
C LYS A 136 -13.67 14.46 10.13
N ALA A 137 -13.26 15.71 9.94
CA ALA A 137 -13.91 16.65 9.04
C ALA A 137 -13.84 16.16 7.59
N TRP A 138 -12.68 15.66 7.15
CA TRP A 138 -12.50 15.14 5.80
C TRP A 138 -13.45 13.96 5.50
N ILE A 139 -13.53 12.95 6.37
CA ILE A 139 -14.44 11.81 6.19
C ILE A 139 -15.91 12.28 6.13
N ARG A 140 -16.31 13.23 6.98
CA ARG A 140 -17.68 13.79 6.97
C ARG A 140 -18.00 14.47 5.63
N GLY A 141 -17.05 15.21 5.07
CA GLY A 141 -17.19 15.88 3.78
C GLY A 141 -17.31 14.89 2.62
N VAL A 142 -16.45 13.86 2.58
CA VAL A 142 -16.47 12.84 1.51
C VAL A 142 -17.74 11.99 1.57
N TRP A 143 -18.20 11.61 2.76
CA TRP A 143 -19.37 10.74 2.92
C TRP A 143 -20.71 11.51 2.99
N GLY A 144 -20.69 12.84 2.81
CA GLY A 144 -21.90 13.67 2.73
C GLY A 144 -22.78 13.66 3.98
N TYR A 145 -22.18 13.70 5.18
CA TYR A 145 -22.96 13.70 6.42
C TYR A 145 -23.72 15.03 6.59
N VAL A 146 -24.99 15.05 6.19
CA VAL A 146 -25.95 16.08 6.62
C VAL A 146 -26.33 15.74 8.05
N ASP A 147 -26.01 16.62 8.99
CA ASP A 147 -26.38 16.44 10.40
C ASP A 147 -27.92 16.33 10.50
N GLN A 148 -28.44 15.14 10.78
CA GLN A 148 -29.85 14.96 11.15
C GLN A 148 -30.03 15.22 12.66
N SER A 149 -29.58 16.38 13.13
CA SER A 149 -29.81 16.81 14.51
C SER A 149 -30.19 18.29 14.57
N THR A 150 -31.30 18.65 13.95
CA THR A 150 -32.13 19.77 14.42
C THR A 150 -33.59 19.47 14.05
N ASP A 151 -34.30 18.83 14.98
CA ASP A 151 -35.65 19.19 15.45
C ASP A 151 -36.04 18.29 16.64
#